data_AF-A0A523FLT7-F1
#
_entry.id   AF-A0A523FLT7-F1
#
_cell.length_a   1.000
_cell.length_b   1.000
_cell.length_c   1.000
_cell.angle_alpha   90.00
_cell.angle_beta   90.00
_cell.angle_gamma   90.00
#
_symmetry.space_group_name_H-M   'P 1'
#
loop_
_entity.id
_entity.type
_entity.pdbx_description
1 polymer ?
#
loop_
_entity_poly.entity_id
_entity_poly.type
_entity_poly.pdbx_seq_one_letter_code
_entity_poly.pdbx_strand_id
1 'polypeptide(L)'
;YFNACLHRGNALCLEDGHAKEFRCPFHGFTWSIQGKLEYIRSDWDFQHVNKSEYDLPEAKVGFWGGFVFINMDPDCGSLEEYLEIIPDHLDGFNFDQRYKAIHVSKVMPCNWKICQEAFIEGYHVAETHYEHAADGGVDPDGIGAFTDDVMMQYDVWPQSKHVTRMILATCVASQHVRAHGRSEQHIIDTMLGYLPEDQRPQLKEGELARPALADHGRKTLGATYGVDLSKHSDTDVLDQVEYTLFPNFTFWPTLFAPLLYRFRPNGNNVDECLMEVYMLHPIPTDGRDYETCDEIKLQPDDTWSSVPELGGYGPILDQDTPNMIRMTKGLKTTRKPGVTFANYQENRLRQFHGVLDDYVSGKYSK
;
A
#
# COMPACT_ATOMS: atom_id res chain seq x y z
N TYR A 1 18.47 14.60 3.03
CA TYR A 1 18.80 15.97 2.60
C TYR A 1 17.96 16.37 1.41
N PHE A 2 17.72 17.67 1.21
CA PHE A 2 17.17 18.17 -0.05
C PHE A 2 18.21 17.99 -1.17
N ASN A 3 17.80 17.43 -2.31
CA ASN A 3 18.69 17.08 -3.42
C ASN A 3 19.07 18.30 -4.27
N ALA A 4 19.73 19.28 -3.67
CA ALA A 4 20.12 20.52 -4.33
C ALA A 4 21.48 21.02 -3.81
N CYS A 5 22.40 21.27 -4.74
CA CYS A 5 23.67 21.92 -4.47
C CYS A 5 23.46 23.36 -3.99
N LEU A 6 24.02 23.74 -2.85
CA LEU A 6 23.88 25.09 -2.30
C LEU A 6 24.68 26.17 -3.03
N HIS A 7 25.51 25.82 -4.02
CA HIS A 7 26.17 26.81 -4.86
C HIS A 7 25.19 27.43 -5.87
N ARG A 8 24.59 26.61 -6.75
CA ARG A 8 23.74 27.06 -7.86
C ARG A 8 22.55 26.13 -8.16
N GLY A 9 22.12 25.34 -7.17
CA GLY A 9 20.88 24.57 -7.24
C GLY A 9 20.91 23.30 -8.10
N ASN A 10 22.07 22.87 -8.60
CA ASN A 10 22.15 21.63 -9.38
C ASN A 10 21.83 20.40 -8.52
N ALA A 11 21.13 19.40 -9.05
CA ALA A 11 20.89 18.15 -8.35
C ALA A 11 22.23 17.45 -8.01
N LEU A 12 22.29 16.86 -6.81
CA LEU A 12 23.48 16.16 -6.31
C LEU A 12 23.47 14.69 -6.73
N CYS A 13 22.32 14.04 -6.61
CA CYS A 13 22.12 12.64 -7.00
C CYS A 13 21.06 12.58 -8.11
N LEU A 14 21.35 11.91 -9.22
CA LEU A 14 20.40 11.69 -10.31
C LEU A 14 19.85 10.27 -10.33
N GLU A 15 20.59 9.34 -9.72
CA GLU A 15 20.33 7.91 -9.69
C GLU A 15 20.51 7.40 -8.26
N ASP A 16 19.90 6.26 -7.96
CA ASP A 16 20.14 5.50 -6.75
C ASP A 16 21.54 4.84 -6.75
N GLY A 17 22.03 4.45 -5.58
CA GLY A 17 23.31 3.76 -5.48
C GLY A 17 24.05 3.97 -4.17
N HIS A 18 25.37 3.84 -4.23
CA HIS A 18 26.26 4.00 -3.08
C HIS A 18 27.28 5.12 -3.33
N ALA A 19 27.39 6.02 -2.37
CA ALA A 19 28.28 7.17 -2.44
C ALA A 19 29.08 7.31 -1.14
N LYS A 20 30.32 7.77 -1.26
CA LYS A 20 31.19 8.14 -0.12
C LYS A 20 31.10 9.63 0.21
N GLU A 21 30.60 10.42 -0.73
CA GLU A 21 30.42 11.88 -0.65
C GLU A 21 29.32 12.29 -1.64
N PHE A 22 28.65 13.41 -1.39
CA PHE A 22 27.76 14.05 -2.35
C PHE A 22 28.53 15.14 -3.08
N ARG A 23 29.01 14.82 -4.29
CA ARG A 23 29.77 15.75 -5.12
C ARG A 23 28.92 16.30 -6.24
N CYS A 24 28.70 17.62 -6.24
CA CYS A 24 27.95 18.28 -7.31
C CYS A 24 28.68 18.12 -8.65
N PRO A 25 28.03 17.54 -9.68
CA PRO A 25 28.69 17.25 -10.96
C PRO A 25 29.01 18.51 -11.77
N PHE A 26 28.46 19.67 -11.40
CA PHE A 26 28.71 20.92 -12.12
C PHE A 26 30.04 21.57 -11.73
N HIS A 27 30.20 22.00 -10.47
CA HIS A 27 31.38 22.75 -10.02
C HIS A 27 32.21 22.03 -8.94
N GLY A 28 31.80 20.82 -8.54
CA GLY A 28 32.55 20.00 -7.59
C GLY A 28 32.48 20.45 -6.14
N PHE A 29 31.52 21.32 -5.75
CA PHE A 29 31.17 21.46 -4.34
C PHE A 29 30.81 20.07 -3.80
N THR A 30 31.41 19.70 -2.68
CA THR A 30 31.34 18.34 -2.16
C THR A 30 30.98 18.35 -0.70
N TRP A 31 29.98 17.54 -0.36
CA TRP A 31 29.52 17.32 1.00
C TRP A 31 29.82 15.89 1.43
N SER A 32 30.06 15.68 2.72
CA SER A 32 30.10 14.34 3.30
C SER A 32 28.73 13.65 3.21
N ILE A 33 28.67 12.35 3.48
CA ILE A 33 27.38 11.64 3.61
C ILE A 33 26.54 12.12 4.82
N GLN A 34 27.15 12.85 5.76
CA GLN A 34 26.48 13.58 6.84
C GLN A 34 26.06 15.00 6.43
N GLY A 35 26.17 15.35 5.14
CA GLY A 35 25.73 16.62 4.59
C GLY A 35 26.62 17.81 4.96
N LYS A 36 27.83 17.58 5.50
CA LYS A 36 28.77 18.66 5.85
C LYS A 36 29.55 19.14 4.64
N LEU A 37 29.67 20.45 4.42
CA LEU A 37 30.46 20.96 3.29
C LEU A 37 31.96 20.72 3.53
N GLU A 38 32.58 19.86 2.74
CA GLU A 38 33.99 19.48 2.90
C GLU A 38 34.90 20.22 1.92
N TYR A 39 34.46 20.36 0.66
CA TYR A 39 35.31 20.86 -0.40
C TYR A 39 34.60 21.86 -1.31
N ILE A 40 35.33 22.94 -1.60
CA ILE A 40 35.02 23.95 -2.62
C ILE A 40 36.21 23.98 -3.58
N ARG A 41 35.94 23.85 -4.89
CA ARG A 41 36.97 24.06 -5.91
C ARG A 41 37.38 25.54 -5.92
N SER A 42 38.68 25.81 -5.88
CA SER A 42 39.22 27.18 -5.87
C SER A 42 38.62 28.02 -4.73
N ASP A 43 38.60 27.46 -3.51
CA ASP A 43 38.01 28.09 -2.32
C ASP A 43 38.55 29.49 -1.98
N TRP A 44 39.75 29.83 -2.46
CA TRP A 44 40.31 31.18 -2.41
C TRP A 44 39.43 32.26 -3.06
N ASP A 45 38.54 31.89 -4.00
CA ASP A 45 37.57 32.80 -4.66
C ASP A 45 36.24 32.90 -3.89
N PHE A 46 36.10 32.11 -2.81
CA PHE A 46 34.89 32.00 -1.98
C PHE A 46 35.14 32.49 -0.55
N GLN A 47 35.94 33.55 -0.37
CA GLN A 47 36.25 34.10 0.97
C GLN A 47 35.02 34.56 1.77
N HIS A 48 33.90 34.80 1.09
CA HIS A 48 32.62 35.18 1.67
C HIS A 48 31.76 33.97 2.09
N VAL A 49 32.17 32.75 1.76
CA VAL A 49 31.45 31.52 2.11
C VAL A 49 31.93 31.00 3.47
N ASN A 50 31.07 31.07 4.46
CA ASN A 50 31.26 30.34 5.70
C ASN A 50 30.82 28.88 5.51
N LYS A 51 31.76 27.93 5.49
CA LYS A 51 31.44 26.51 5.20
C LYS A 51 30.38 25.93 6.14
N SER A 52 30.31 26.37 7.40
CA SER A 52 29.31 25.87 8.35
C SER A 52 27.87 26.30 8.03
N GLU A 53 27.69 27.33 7.21
CA GLU A 53 26.38 27.81 6.75
C GLU A 53 25.93 27.11 5.46
N TYR A 54 26.79 26.27 4.88
CA TYR A 54 26.55 25.55 3.64
C TYR A 54 26.42 24.04 3.87
N ASP A 55 26.09 23.59 5.07
CA ASP A 55 25.68 22.21 5.30
C ASP A 55 24.33 21.95 4.60
N LEU A 56 24.14 20.73 4.07
CA LEU A 56 22.93 20.40 3.32
C LEU A 56 21.68 20.49 4.23
N PRO A 57 20.60 21.14 3.77
CA PRO A 57 19.35 21.18 4.52
C PRO A 57 18.80 19.77 4.77
N GLU A 58 18.40 19.53 6.01
CA GLU A 58 17.90 18.25 6.49
C GLU A 58 16.37 18.17 6.40
N ALA A 59 15.87 16.98 6.09
CA ALA A 59 14.48 16.61 6.34
C ALA A 59 14.47 15.76 7.62
N LYS A 60 13.39 15.81 8.39
CA LYS A 60 13.21 14.91 9.55
C LYS A 60 13.04 13.48 9.06
N VAL A 61 13.64 12.54 9.77
CA VAL A 61 13.59 11.12 9.46
C VAL A 61 13.13 10.36 10.70
N GLY A 62 12.18 9.45 10.53
CA GLY A 62 11.73 8.53 11.56
C GLY A 62 11.71 7.08 11.06
N PHE A 63 11.76 6.14 11.99
CA PHE A 63 11.83 4.71 11.69
C PHE A 63 10.73 3.96 12.44
N TRP A 64 10.03 3.06 11.75
CA TRP A 64 9.08 2.16 12.39
C TRP A 64 8.93 0.89 11.56
N GLY A 65 8.98 -0.29 12.18
CA GLY A 65 8.71 -1.57 11.50
C GLY A 65 9.56 -1.84 10.26
N GLY A 66 10.82 -1.38 10.22
CA GLY A 66 11.67 -1.49 9.04
C GLY A 66 11.45 -0.43 7.96
N PHE A 67 10.45 0.45 8.12
CA PHE A 67 10.17 1.57 7.21
C PHE A 67 10.93 2.83 7.60
N VAL A 68 11.26 3.65 6.60
CA VAL A 68 11.84 4.98 6.76
C VAL A 68 10.82 6.02 6.32
N PHE A 69 10.41 6.88 7.25
CA PHE A 69 9.53 8.01 6.99
C PHE A 69 10.34 9.30 6.93
N ILE A 70 9.93 10.21 6.04
CA ILE A 70 10.53 11.53 5.92
C ILE A 70 9.47 12.61 6.10
N ASN A 71 9.83 13.70 6.76
CA ASN A 71 9.03 14.91 6.82
C ASN A 71 9.88 16.13 6.44
N MET A 72 9.38 16.91 5.49
CA MET A 72 10.09 18.09 4.98
C MET A 72 9.93 19.31 5.88
N ASP A 73 8.96 19.29 6.80
CA ASP A 73 8.78 20.32 7.81
C ASP A 73 9.73 20.07 9.00
N PRO A 74 10.71 20.96 9.26
CA PRO A 74 11.64 20.80 10.38
C PRO A 74 10.98 20.97 11.76
N ASP A 75 9.79 21.59 11.82
CA ASP A 75 9.03 21.87 13.03
C ASP A 75 7.91 20.85 13.29
N CYS A 76 7.92 19.74 12.53
CA CYS A 76 6.94 18.66 12.67
C CYS A 76 7.04 17.97 14.05
N GLY A 77 5.93 17.32 14.45
CA GLY A 77 5.92 16.42 15.59
C GLY A 77 6.78 15.16 15.38
N SER A 78 6.85 14.32 16.41
CA SER A 78 7.55 13.03 16.32
C SER A 78 6.81 12.05 15.41
N LEU A 79 7.52 11.05 14.85
CA LEU A 79 6.87 9.99 14.07
C LEU A 79 5.99 9.13 14.98
N GLU A 80 6.44 8.86 16.20
CA GLU A 80 5.77 8.05 17.19
C GLU A 80 4.38 8.61 17.53
N GLU A 81 4.27 9.93 17.72
CA GLU A 81 2.97 10.60 17.91
C GLU A 81 2.10 10.53 16.64
N TYR A 82 2.71 10.57 15.45
CA TYR A 82 2.00 10.56 14.17
C TYR A 82 1.46 9.18 13.79
N LEU A 83 2.14 8.10 14.20
CA LEU A 83 1.70 6.73 14.00
C LEU A 83 0.49 6.37 14.87
N GLU A 84 0.23 7.15 15.94
CA GLU A 84 -0.94 7.03 16.80
C GLU A 84 -1.10 5.59 17.33
N ILE A 85 -2.11 4.87 16.86
CA ILE A 85 -2.49 3.53 17.31
C ILE A 85 -1.68 2.41 16.63
N ILE A 86 -0.96 2.70 15.55
CA ILE A 86 -0.26 1.70 14.73
C ILE A 86 0.72 0.85 15.56
N PRO A 87 1.60 1.42 16.41
CA PRO A 87 2.57 0.63 17.15
C PRO A 87 1.89 -0.36 18.12
N ASP A 88 0.83 0.08 18.80
CA ASP A 88 0.09 -0.77 19.75
C ASP A 88 -0.71 -1.86 19.03
N HIS A 89 -1.36 -1.53 17.91
CA HIS A 89 -2.20 -2.48 17.17
C HIS A 89 -1.39 -3.56 16.47
N LEU A 90 -0.16 -3.25 16.09
CA LEU A 90 0.65 -4.09 15.22
C LEU A 90 1.87 -4.69 15.92
N ASP A 91 1.93 -4.56 17.23
CA ASP A 91 2.88 -5.29 18.05
C ASP A 91 2.74 -6.80 17.78
N GLY A 92 3.85 -7.45 17.45
CA GLY A 92 3.90 -8.87 17.11
C GLY A 92 3.72 -9.25 15.63
N PHE A 93 3.37 -8.32 14.73
CA PHE A 93 3.37 -8.60 13.27
C PHE A 93 4.77 -8.59 12.63
N ASN A 94 5.79 -8.20 13.41
CA ASN A 94 7.22 -8.27 13.12
C ASN A 94 7.56 -7.76 11.71
N PHE A 95 7.11 -6.54 11.36
CA PHE A 95 7.38 -5.94 10.05
C PHE A 95 8.88 -5.76 9.77
N ASP A 96 9.67 -5.57 10.82
CA ASP A 96 11.14 -5.53 10.76
C ASP A 96 11.78 -6.89 10.43
N GLN A 97 11.01 -7.98 10.52
CA GLN A 97 11.40 -9.34 10.11
C GLN A 97 10.83 -9.70 8.73
N ARG A 98 10.60 -8.70 7.87
CA ARG A 98 10.15 -8.86 6.48
C ARG A 98 11.15 -8.24 5.51
N TYR A 99 11.13 -8.70 4.28
CA TYR A 99 11.93 -8.13 3.19
C TYR A 99 11.06 -7.76 2.00
N LYS A 100 11.54 -6.79 1.21
CA LYS A 100 10.88 -6.33 -0.01
C LYS A 100 11.08 -7.37 -1.12
N ALA A 101 10.14 -8.30 -1.22
CA ALA A 101 10.17 -9.39 -2.20
C ALA A 101 9.77 -8.89 -3.59
N ILE A 102 8.81 -7.96 -3.66
CA ILE A 102 8.30 -7.38 -4.91
C ILE A 102 8.12 -5.87 -4.73
N HIS A 103 8.41 -5.11 -5.78
CA HIS A 103 8.25 -3.65 -5.86
C HIS A 103 7.96 -3.27 -7.30
N VAL A 104 6.71 -2.91 -7.56
CA VAL A 104 6.25 -2.44 -8.86
C VAL A 104 5.71 -1.03 -8.70
N SER A 105 6.09 -0.12 -9.58
CA SER A 105 5.48 1.21 -9.64
C SER A 105 4.83 1.43 -11.00
N LYS A 106 3.76 2.20 -11.02
CA LYS A 106 3.06 2.57 -12.25
C LYS A 106 2.63 4.03 -12.23
N VAL A 107 2.81 4.70 -13.36
CA VAL A 107 2.20 6.01 -13.59
C VAL A 107 0.71 5.80 -13.86
N MET A 108 -0.14 6.22 -12.93
CA MET A 108 -1.58 6.06 -13.02
C MET A 108 -2.22 7.34 -13.61
N PRO A 109 -3.16 7.22 -14.56
CA PRO A 109 -3.79 8.35 -15.27
C PRO A 109 -4.92 9.01 -14.45
N CYS A 110 -4.65 9.29 -13.19
CA CYS A 110 -5.57 9.99 -12.29
C CYS A 110 -4.81 10.74 -11.20
N ASN A 111 -5.53 11.60 -10.47
CA ASN A 111 -4.99 12.21 -9.26
C ASN A 111 -4.69 11.14 -8.19
N TRP A 112 -3.62 11.31 -7.41
CA TRP A 112 -3.23 10.34 -6.37
C TRP A 112 -4.34 10.04 -5.35
N LYS A 113 -5.20 11.02 -5.07
CA LYS A 113 -6.37 10.82 -4.19
C LYS A 113 -7.38 9.85 -4.81
N ILE A 114 -7.72 10.03 -6.09
CA ILE A 114 -8.63 9.13 -6.82
C ILE A 114 -8.05 7.71 -6.84
N CYS A 115 -6.74 7.58 -7.08
CA CYS A 115 -6.08 6.28 -7.07
C CYS A 115 -6.19 5.60 -5.71
N GLN A 116 -5.81 6.30 -4.64
CA GLN A 116 -5.85 5.76 -3.29
C GLN A 116 -7.26 5.47 -2.78
N GLU A 117 -8.23 6.32 -3.10
CA GLU A 117 -9.63 6.17 -2.67
C GLU A 117 -10.20 4.81 -3.08
N ALA A 118 -9.87 4.32 -4.29
CA ALA A 118 -10.29 2.99 -4.76
C ALA A 118 -9.73 1.83 -3.92
N PHE A 119 -8.68 2.05 -3.11
CA PHE A 119 -8.04 1.00 -2.32
C PHE A 119 -8.27 1.16 -0.81
N ILE A 120 -9.18 2.02 -0.37
CA ILE A 120 -9.47 2.18 1.07
C ILE A 120 -10.98 2.03 1.39
N GLU A 121 -11.73 1.46 0.45
CA GLU A 121 -13.13 1.06 0.54
C GLU A 121 -13.39 -0.22 -0.27
N GLY A 122 -14.48 -0.93 0.02
CA GLY A 122 -14.87 -2.17 -0.67
C GLY A 122 -16.22 -2.11 -1.37
N TYR A 123 -16.83 -0.93 -1.50
CA TYR A 123 -18.15 -0.75 -2.11
C TYR A 123 -18.16 -1.07 -3.61
N HIS A 124 -17.06 -0.78 -4.32
CA HIS A 124 -16.96 -1.06 -5.77
C HIS A 124 -16.68 -2.53 -6.10
N VAL A 125 -16.32 -3.36 -5.10
CA VAL A 125 -15.81 -4.72 -5.30
C VAL A 125 -16.79 -5.57 -6.09
N ALA A 126 -18.07 -5.55 -5.71
CA ALA A 126 -19.08 -6.36 -6.39
C ALA A 126 -19.29 -5.95 -7.86
N GLU A 127 -19.18 -4.66 -8.19
CA GLU A 127 -19.37 -4.17 -9.56
C GLU A 127 -18.12 -4.37 -10.43
N THR A 128 -16.93 -4.24 -9.84
CA THR A 128 -15.67 -4.20 -10.60
C THR A 128 -14.99 -5.56 -10.70
N HIS A 129 -15.05 -6.35 -9.62
CA HIS A 129 -14.26 -7.58 -9.50
C HIS A 129 -15.08 -8.86 -9.65
N TYR A 130 -16.41 -8.79 -9.57
CA TYR A 130 -17.23 -9.98 -9.76
C TYR A 130 -17.55 -10.19 -11.23
N GLU A 131 -17.58 -11.46 -11.64
CA GLU A 131 -18.23 -11.82 -12.88
C GLU A 131 -19.72 -11.49 -12.79
N HIS A 132 -20.29 -11.07 -13.92
CA HIS A 132 -21.71 -10.75 -14.03
C HIS A 132 -22.38 -11.70 -15.01
N ALA A 133 -23.52 -12.25 -14.61
CA ALA A 133 -24.38 -13.03 -15.48
C ALA A 133 -25.00 -12.14 -16.57
N ALA A 134 -25.57 -12.77 -17.60
CA ALA A 134 -26.14 -12.05 -18.75
C ALA A 134 -27.31 -11.12 -18.39
N ASP A 135 -27.95 -11.32 -17.24
CA ASP A 135 -29.02 -10.46 -16.71
C ASP A 135 -28.50 -9.30 -15.84
N GLY A 136 -27.19 -9.17 -15.69
CA GLY A 136 -26.53 -8.16 -14.87
C GLY A 136 -26.47 -8.52 -13.38
N GLY A 137 -26.92 -9.72 -12.98
CA GLY A 137 -26.70 -10.21 -11.63
C GLY A 137 -25.25 -10.60 -11.39
N VAL A 138 -24.79 -10.50 -10.15
CA VAL A 138 -23.48 -11.03 -9.72
C VAL A 138 -23.46 -12.55 -9.90
N ASP A 139 -22.41 -13.09 -10.49
CA ASP A 139 -22.18 -14.54 -10.58
C ASP A 139 -21.99 -15.12 -9.17
N PRO A 140 -22.87 -16.04 -8.73
CA PRO A 140 -22.76 -16.63 -7.40
C PRO A 140 -21.56 -17.55 -7.23
N ASP A 141 -20.90 -17.96 -8.32
CA ASP A 141 -19.78 -18.88 -8.34
C ASP A 141 -18.43 -18.16 -8.55
N GLY A 142 -18.42 -16.82 -8.56
CA GLY A 142 -17.24 -15.96 -8.68
C GLY A 142 -16.58 -15.59 -7.34
N ILE A 143 -15.82 -14.49 -7.32
CA ILE A 143 -15.10 -14.00 -6.12
C ILE A 143 -16.02 -13.79 -4.90
N GLY A 144 -17.27 -13.37 -5.14
CA GLY A 144 -18.28 -13.18 -4.10
C GLY A 144 -18.62 -14.45 -3.32
N ALA A 145 -18.33 -15.65 -3.84
CA ALA A 145 -18.54 -16.91 -3.14
C ALA A 145 -17.67 -17.06 -1.88
N PHE A 146 -16.54 -16.35 -1.81
CA PHE A 146 -15.58 -16.46 -0.70
C PHE A 146 -15.10 -15.12 -0.16
N THR A 147 -15.67 -13.99 -0.59
CA THR A 147 -15.27 -12.64 -0.16
C THR A 147 -16.48 -11.85 0.35
N ASP A 148 -16.44 -11.32 1.57
CA ASP A 148 -17.56 -10.57 2.16
C ASP A 148 -17.38 -9.05 2.01
N ASP A 149 -17.62 -8.53 0.80
CA ASP A 149 -17.49 -7.11 0.46
C ASP A 149 -18.54 -6.20 1.13
N VAL A 150 -19.69 -6.76 1.51
CA VAL A 150 -20.82 -6.01 2.09
C VAL A 150 -20.62 -5.75 3.58
N MET A 151 -20.16 -6.77 4.32
CA MET A 151 -19.96 -6.69 5.78
C MET A 151 -18.51 -6.48 6.18
N MET A 152 -17.68 -5.98 5.26
CA MET A 152 -16.35 -5.49 5.59
C MET A 152 -16.40 -4.57 6.80
N GLN A 153 -15.51 -4.79 7.76
CA GLN A 153 -15.40 -3.91 8.91
C GLN A 153 -14.59 -2.68 8.52
N TYR A 154 -15.11 -1.50 8.83
CA TYR A 154 -14.43 -0.22 8.65
C TYR A 154 -14.25 0.47 10.00
N ASP A 155 -13.00 0.70 10.40
CA ASP A 155 -12.66 1.33 11.67
C ASP A 155 -12.10 2.73 11.45
N VAL A 156 -12.76 3.69 12.09
CA VAL A 156 -12.32 5.07 12.27
C VAL A 156 -12.44 5.36 13.77
N TRP A 157 -11.32 5.72 14.40
CA TRP A 157 -11.28 5.87 15.85
C TRP A 157 -11.31 7.34 16.27
N PRO A 158 -12.09 7.74 17.28
CA PRO A 158 -12.08 9.11 17.77
C PRO A 158 -10.70 9.61 18.24
N GLN A 159 -9.86 8.70 18.74
CA GLN A 159 -8.51 8.98 19.24
C GLN A 159 -7.42 8.89 18.16
N SER A 160 -7.73 8.42 16.96
CA SER A 160 -6.78 8.29 15.86
C SER A 160 -7.27 9.09 14.67
N LYS A 161 -6.54 10.15 14.36
CA LYS A 161 -6.92 11.05 13.28
C LYS A 161 -6.41 10.52 11.95
N HIS A 162 -5.16 10.08 11.89
CA HIS A 162 -4.45 9.79 10.64
C HIS A 162 -4.56 8.34 10.20
N VAL A 163 -5.03 7.46 11.09
CA VAL A 163 -5.09 6.02 10.84
C VAL A 163 -6.53 5.56 10.72
N THR A 164 -6.78 4.75 9.70
CA THR A 164 -8.03 4.00 9.55
C THR A 164 -7.71 2.55 9.21
N ARG A 165 -8.66 1.64 9.44
CA ARG A 165 -8.51 0.24 9.07
C ARG A 165 -9.74 -0.28 8.36
N MET A 166 -9.55 -1.21 7.43
CA MET A 166 -10.61 -2.13 7.04
C MET A 166 -10.20 -3.59 7.22
N ILE A 167 -11.20 -4.45 7.44
CA ILE A 167 -11.03 -5.90 7.46
C ILE A 167 -12.00 -6.50 6.46
N LEU A 168 -11.45 -7.14 5.44
CA LEU A 168 -12.17 -8.01 4.53
C LEU A 168 -11.97 -9.46 4.96
N ALA A 169 -13.04 -10.04 5.49
CA ALA A 169 -13.07 -11.46 5.78
C ALA A 169 -13.13 -12.26 4.48
N THR A 170 -12.21 -13.21 4.31
CA THR A 170 -12.23 -14.16 3.20
C THR A 170 -12.85 -15.49 3.66
N CYS A 171 -13.08 -16.44 2.75
CA CYS A 171 -13.79 -17.69 3.06
C CYS A 171 -15.19 -17.45 3.66
N VAL A 172 -15.80 -16.29 3.37
CA VAL A 172 -17.15 -15.90 3.78
C VAL A 172 -17.83 -15.35 2.55
N ALA A 173 -18.97 -15.94 2.18
CA ALA A 173 -19.69 -15.50 0.99
C ALA A 173 -20.32 -14.11 1.20
N SER A 174 -20.18 -13.26 0.19
CA SER A 174 -20.83 -11.96 0.10
C SER A 174 -22.34 -12.07 0.27
N GLN A 175 -22.95 -11.08 0.92
CA GLN A 175 -24.40 -10.98 0.98
C GLN A 175 -25.07 -10.87 -0.40
N HIS A 176 -24.36 -10.38 -1.41
CA HIS A 176 -24.86 -10.32 -2.79
C HIS A 176 -25.15 -11.71 -3.37
N VAL A 177 -24.43 -12.73 -2.92
CA VAL A 177 -24.58 -14.11 -3.44
C VAL A 177 -25.04 -15.12 -2.39
N ARG A 178 -25.02 -14.77 -1.11
CA ARG A 178 -25.33 -15.69 0.01
C ARG A 178 -26.69 -16.37 -0.09
N ALA A 179 -27.68 -15.70 -0.69
CA ALA A 179 -29.01 -16.27 -0.89
C ALA A 179 -29.04 -17.47 -1.87
N HIS A 180 -28.00 -17.68 -2.67
CA HIS A 180 -27.90 -18.79 -3.62
C HIS A 180 -27.64 -20.16 -2.96
N GLY A 181 -27.47 -20.21 -1.63
CA GLY A 181 -27.50 -21.45 -0.86
C GLY A 181 -26.33 -22.40 -1.15
N ARG A 182 -25.14 -21.86 -1.44
CA ARG A 182 -23.92 -22.64 -1.69
C ARG A 182 -23.42 -23.31 -0.42
N SER A 183 -22.82 -24.50 -0.58
CA SER A 183 -22.26 -25.28 0.53
C SER A 183 -20.91 -24.73 0.99
N GLU A 184 -20.47 -25.10 2.19
CA GLU A 184 -19.12 -24.80 2.66
C GLU A 184 -18.05 -25.39 1.73
N GLN A 185 -18.27 -26.58 1.18
CA GLN A 185 -17.32 -27.19 0.23
C GLN A 185 -17.19 -26.35 -1.05
N HIS A 186 -18.29 -25.75 -1.51
CA HIS A 186 -18.25 -24.86 -2.68
C HIS A 186 -17.35 -23.65 -2.45
N ILE A 187 -17.29 -23.07 -1.23
CA ILE A 187 -16.37 -21.97 -0.91
C ILE A 187 -14.92 -22.41 -1.14
N ILE A 188 -14.56 -23.61 -0.68
CA ILE A 188 -13.22 -24.19 -0.86
C ILE A 188 -12.93 -24.41 -2.35
N ASP A 189 -13.88 -25.02 -3.06
CA ASP A 189 -13.70 -25.39 -4.46
C ASP A 189 -13.54 -24.17 -5.36
N THR A 190 -14.25 -23.09 -5.06
CA THR A 190 -14.14 -21.82 -5.77
C THR A 190 -12.83 -21.11 -5.42
N MET A 191 -12.51 -20.94 -4.13
CA MET A 191 -11.30 -20.23 -3.70
C MET A 191 -10.01 -20.94 -4.13
N LEU A 192 -9.99 -22.26 -4.10
CA LEU A 192 -8.85 -23.10 -4.52
C LEU A 192 -9.06 -23.70 -5.91
N GLY A 193 -9.88 -23.06 -6.75
CA GLY A 193 -10.23 -23.54 -8.09
C GLY A 193 -9.02 -23.77 -9.01
N TYR A 194 -7.91 -23.07 -8.76
CA TYR A 194 -6.65 -23.22 -9.47
C TYR A 194 -5.87 -24.50 -9.12
N LEU A 195 -6.22 -25.17 -8.01
CA LEU A 195 -5.65 -26.46 -7.62
C LEU A 195 -6.50 -27.62 -8.13
N PRO A 196 -5.90 -28.80 -8.41
CA PRO A 196 -6.64 -30.03 -8.61
C PRO A 196 -7.54 -30.38 -7.43
N GLU A 197 -8.72 -30.97 -7.68
CA GLU A 197 -9.74 -31.28 -6.67
C GLU A 197 -9.22 -32.15 -5.52
N ASP A 198 -8.33 -33.11 -5.82
CA ASP A 198 -7.71 -34.02 -4.85
C ASP A 198 -6.69 -33.33 -3.92
N GLN A 199 -6.28 -32.10 -4.24
CA GLN A 199 -5.38 -31.29 -3.41
C GLN A 199 -6.12 -30.27 -2.54
N ARG A 200 -7.44 -30.14 -2.73
CA ARG A 200 -8.29 -29.23 -1.95
C ARG A 200 -8.76 -29.92 -0.66
N PRO A 201 -8.91 -29.17 0.45
CA PRO A 201 -9.53 -29.73 1.65
C PRO A 201 -10.93 -30.27 1.36
N GLN A 202 -11.22 -31.47 1.88
CA GLN A 202 -12.50 -32.14 1.74
C GLN A 202 -13.22 -32.13 3.08
N LEU A 203 -14.35 -31.45 3.15
CA LEU A 203 -15.13 -31.29 4.37
C LEU A 203 -15.99 -32.52 4.65
N LYS A 204 -16.12 -32.85 5.93
CA LYS A 204 -17.14 -33.77 6.43
C LYS A 204 -18.43 -33.01 6.72
N GLU A 205 -19.53 -33.76 6.86
CA GLU A 205 -20.83 -33.19 7.22
C GLU A 205 -20.73 -32.36 8.52
N GLY A 206 -21.15 -31.09 8.45
CA GLY A 206 -21.13 -30.16 9.57
C GLY A 206 -19.81 -29.39 9.78
N GLU A 207 -18.75 -29.69 9.02
CA GLU A 207 -17.53 -28.89 9.02
C GLU A 207 -17.71 -27.59 8.21
N LEU A 208 -16.96 -26.55 8.60
CA LEU A 208 -16.99 -25.24 7.95
C LEU A 208 -15.74 -25.05 7.08
N ALA A 209 -15.87 -24.29 6.00
CA ALA A 209 -14.82 -24.02 5.04
C ALA A 209 -13.67 -23.24 5.66
N ARG A 210 -13.99 -22.20 6.42
CA ARG A 210 -13.02 -21.23 6.92
C ARG A 210 -11.94 -21.86 7.83
N PRO A 211 -12.26 -22.68 8.86
CA PRO A 211 -11.23 -23.39 9.62
C PRO A 211 -10.36 -24.32 8.76
N ALA A 212 -10.96 -25.05 7.81
CA ALA A 212 -10.22 -25.95 6.92
C ALA A 212 -9.26 -25.18 5.99
N LEU A 213 -9.70 -24.04 5.47
CA LEU A 213 -8.88 -23.14 4.65
C LEU A 213 -7.79 -22.46 5.48
N ALA A 214 -8.05 -22.10 6.74
CA ALA A 214 -7.02 -21.56 7.63
C ALA A 214 -5.91 -22.59 7.89
N ASP A 215 -6.28 -23.84 8.18
CA ASP A 215 -5.32 -24.93 8.36
C ASP A 215 -4.53 -25.26 7.09
N HIS A 216 -5.19 -25.18 5.93
CA HIS A 216 -4.52 -25.27 4.64
C HIS A 216 -3.53 -24.11 4.45
N GLY A 217 -3.97 -22.87 4.69
CA GLY A 217 -3.18 -21.65 4.57
C GLY A 217 -1.94 -21.63 5.48
N ARG A 218 -2.06 -22.03 6.75
CA ARG A 218 -0.90 -22.16 7.66
C ARG A 218 0.16 -23.11 7.10
N LYS A 219 -0.26 -24.22 6.50
CA LYS A 219 0.66 -25.21 5.91
C LYS A 219 1.29 -24.68 4.63
N THR A 220 0.48 -24.15 3.71
CA THR A 220 0.96 -23.72 2.39
C THR A 220 1.77 -22.43 2.48
N LEU A 221 1.27 -21.38 3.15
CA LEU A 221 2.02 -20.15 3.35
C LEU A 221 3.27 -20.39 4.20
N GLY A 222 3.19 -21.24 5.24
CA GLY A 222 4.34 -21.59 6.06
C GLY A 222 5.44 -22.29 5.25
N ALA A 223 5.07 -23.22 4.37
CA ALA A 223 6.02 -23.88 3.46
C ALA A 223 6.61 -22.92 2.41
N THR A 224 5.76 -22.07 1.80
CA THR A 224 6.15 -21.06 0.80
C THR A 224 7.16 -20.10 1.38
N TYR A 225 6.87 -19.54 2.56
CA TYR A 225 7.71 -18.53 3.18
C TYR A 225 8.83 -19.10 4.07
N GLY A 226 8.83 -20.41 4.36
CA GLY A 226 9.83 -21.02 5.24
C GLY A 226 9.71 -20.57 6.69
N VAL A 227 8.48 -20.41 7.20
CA VAL A 227 8.18 -19.95 8.56
C VAL A 227 7.11 -20.82 9.24
N ASP A 228 7.13 -20.90 10.56
CA ASP A 228 6.12 -21.62 11.34
C ASP A 228 4.87 -20.74 11.60
N LEU A 229 3.76 -21.11 10.96
CA LEU A 229 2.48 -20.43 11.13
C LEU A 229 1.51 -21.16 12.06
N SER A 230 1.95 -22.22 12.75
CA SER A 230 1.07 -23.06 13.59
C SER A 230 0.37 -22.30 14.72
N LYS A 231 0.96 -21.19 15.18
CA LYS A 231 0.39 -20.32 16.24
C LYS A 231 -0.31 -19.06 15.72
N HIS A 232 -0.32 -18.84 14.41
CA HIS A 232 -0.98 -17.67 13.83
C HIS A 232 -2.49 -17.87 13.83
N SER A 233 -3.23 -16.76 13.98
CA SER A 233 -4.69 -16.79 13.97
C SER A 233 -5.23 -17.12 12.58
N ASP A 234 -6.51 -17.49 12.48
CA ASP A 234 -7.15 -17.70 11.16
C ASP A 234 -7.11 -16.41 10.33
N THR A 235 -7.31 -15.26 10.99
CA THR A 235 -7.25 -13.93 10.35
C THR A 235 -5.89 -13.64 9.75
N ASP A 236 -4.79 -13.99 10.41
CA ASP A 236 -3.45 -13.72 9.91
C ASP A 236 -3.14 -14.42 8.58
N VAL A 237 -3.77 -15.59 8.36
CA VAL A 237 -3.50 -16.45 7.19
C VAL A 237 -4.62 -16.44 6.15
N LEU A 238 -5.76 -15.82 6.45
CA LEU A 238 -6.92 -15.76 5.54
C LEU A 238 -7.35 -14.34 5.19
N ASP A 239 -7.39 -13.43 6.15
CA ASP A 239 -8.10 -12.16 5.96
C ASP A 239 -7.19 -11.07 5.40
N GLN A 240 -7.83 -10.11 4.74
CA GLN A 240 -7.17 -8.87 4.36
C GLN A 240 -7.48 -7.82 5.42
N VAL A 241 -6.53 -7.63 6.34
CA VAL A 241 -6.57 -6.53 7.31
C VAL A 241 -5.71 -5.43 6.73
N GLU A 242 -6.29 -4.27 6.46
CA GLU A 242 -5.62 -3.14 5.83
C GLU A 242 -5.62 -1.93 6.75
N TYR A 243 -4.47 -1.29 6.91
CA TYR A 243 -4.34 0.01 7.56
C TYR A 243 -3.95 1.08 6.54
N THR A 244 -4.50 2.28 6.69
CA THR A 244 -4.03 3.47 5.96
C THR A 244 -3.56 4.51 6.94
N LEU A 245 -2.31 4.93 6.80
CA LEU A 245 -1.73 6.10 7.43
C LEU A 245 -1.74 7.26 6.43
N PHE A 246 -2.47 8.32 6.77
CA PHE A 246 -2.51 9.56 5.99
C PHE A 246 -1.09 10.13 5.82
N PRO A 247 -0.74 10.71 4.66
CA PRO A 247 -1.61 10.89 3.50
C PRO A 247 -1.70 9.66 2.59
N ASN A 248 -0.66 8.85 2.47
CA ASN A 248 -0.51 8.01 1.28
C ASN A 248 0.18 6.67 1.50
N PHE A 249 0.11 6.12 2.71
CA PHE A 249 0.73 4.85 3.06
C PHE A 249 -0.35 3.86 3.49
N THR A 250 -0.56 2.80 2.71
CA THR A 250 -1.55 1.75 3.01
C THR A 250 -0.84 0.41 3.05
N PHE A 251 -1.13 -0.44 4.03
CA PHE A 251 -0.39 -1.67 4.22
C PHE A 251 -1.22 -2.74 4.94
N TRP A 252 -0.88 -3.99 4.67
CA TRP A 252 -1.55 -5.16 5.23
C TRP A 252 -0.59 -5.94 6.14
N PRO A 253 -0.88 -6.04 7.45
CA PRO A 253 -0.09 -6.87 8.35
C PRO A 253 -0.22 -8.37 8.12
N THR A 254 -1.31 -8.87 7.53
CA THR A 254 -1.54 -10.32 7.37
C THR A 254 -0.66 -10.93 6.28
N LEU A 255 -0.49 -12.26 6.33
CA LEU A 255 0.36 -13.00 5.39
C LEU A 255 -0.41 -13.47 4.14
N PHE A 256 -1.73 -13.48 4.21
CA PHE A 256 -2.59 -13.78 3.06
C PHE A 256 -2.44 -12.72 1.96
N ALA A 257 -2.38 -11.45 2.35
CA ALA A 257 -2.15 -10.32 1.47
C ALA A 257 -1.02 -9.46 2.03
N PRO A 258 0.26 -9.81 1.82
CA PRO A 258 1.41 -9.11 2.39
C PRO A 258 1.72 -7.81 1.63
N LEU A 259 0.69 -7.05 1.28
CA LEU A 259 0.75 -5.90 0.38
C LEU A 259 1.10 -4.62 1.13
N LEU A 260 1.67 -3.68 0.38
CA LEU A 260 1.80 -2.29 0.77
C LEU A 260 1.65 -1.41 -0.45
N TYR A 261 0.86 -0.37 -0.33
CA TYR A 261 0.64 0.64 -1.35
C TYR A 261 1.17 2.00 -0.91
N ARG A 262 1.78 2.70 -1.87
CA ARG A 262 2.15 4.11 -1.73
C ARG A 262 1.68 4.91 -2.94
N PHE A 263 1.00 6.02 -2.69
CA PHE A 263 0.42 6.87 -3.74
C PHE A 263 1.07 8.25 -3.73
N ARG A 264 1.79 8.64 -4.77
CA ARG A 264 2.51 9.93 -4.82
C ARG A 264 1.99 10.80 -5.96
N PRO A 265 1.88 12.13 -5.80
CA PRO A 265 1.71 13.03 -6.93
C PRO A 265 2.82 12.79 -7.98
N ASN A 266 2.48 12.82 -9.27
CA ASN A 266 3.50 12.84 -10.33
C ASN A 266 3.97 14.28 -10.57
N GLY A 267 4.85 14.78 -9.69
CA GLY A 267 5.23 16.19 -9.66
C GLY A 267 4.01 17.09 -9.42
N ASN A 268 3.82 18.10 -10.28
CA ASN A 268 2.68 19.02 -10.23
C ASN A 268 1.53 18.61 -11.17
N ASN A 269 1.61 17.44 -11.81
CA ASN A 269 0.54 16.97 -12.68
C ASN A 269 -0.63 16.48 -11.82
N VAL A 270 -1.77 17.14 -11.92
CA VAL A 270 -2.98 16.79 -11.15
C VAL A 270 -3.72 15.59 -11.73
N ASP A 271 -3.39 15.20 -12.97
CA ASP A 271 -4.02 14.11 -13.71
C ASP A 271 -3.22 12.81 -13.70
N GLU A 272 -2.06 12.82 -13.04
CA GLU A 272 -1.19 11.65 -12.93
C GLU A 272 -0.68 11.49 -11.50
N CYS A 273 -0.48 10.23 -11.11
CA CYS A 273 0.19 9.88 -9.88
C CYS A 273 1.09 8.67 -10.09
N LEU A 274 1.98 8.43 -9.13
CA LEU A 274 2.73 7.19 -9.02
C LEU A 274 2.04 6.32 -7.99
N MET A 275 1.56 5.15 -8.40
CA MET A 275 1.14 4.09 -7.49
C MET A 275 2.28 3.09 -7.38
N GLU A 276 2.67 2.76 -6.17
CA GLU A 276 3.68 1.74 -5.88
C GLU A 276 3.02 0.60 -5.11
N VAL A 277 3.26 -0.62 -5.57
CA VAL A 277 2.84 -1.87 -4.96
C VAL A 277 4.08 -2.61 -4.50
N TYR A 278 4.10 -2.96 -3.21
CA TYR A 278 5.13 -3.79 -2.62
C TYR A 278 4.51 -5.07 -2.08
N MET A 279 5.27 -6.16 -2.09
CA MET A 279 4.96 -7.35 -1.30
C MET A 279 6.09 -7.62 -0.30
N LEU A 280 5.72 -7.67 0.98
CA LEU A 280 6.65 -7.85 2.09
C LEU A 280 6.54 -9.26 2.64
N HIS A 281 7.42 -10.15 2.19
CA HIS A 281 7.46 -11.52 2.67
C HIS A 281 8.25 -11.59 3.99
N PRO A 282 7.87 -12.49 4.91
CA PRO A 282 8.65 -12.70 6.12
C PRO A 282 10.01 -13.29 5.76
N ILE A 283 11.03 -12.92 6.53
CA ILE A 283 12.37 -13.52 6.42
C ILE A 283 12.24 -15.00 6.79
N PRO A 284 12.68 -15.94 5.93
CA PRO A 284 12.61 -17.36 6.23
C PRO A 284 13.40 -17.73 7.48
N THR A 285 12.85 -18.62 8.31
CA THR A 285 13.49 -19.08 9.56
C THR A 285 14.06 -20.48 9.45
N ASP A 286 13.85 -21.17 8.33
CA ASP A 286 14.39 -22.49 8.02
C ASP A 286 15.82 -22.46 7.44
N GLY A 287 16.43 -21.27 7.35
CA GLY A 287 17.80 -21.07 6.92
C GLY A 287 18.01 -20.99 5.42
N ARG A 288 16.94 -20.97 4.61
CA ARG A 288 17.05 -20.65 3.18
C ARG A 288 17.44 -19.19 2.96
N ASP A 289 18.15 -18.92 1.87
CA ASP A 289 18.41 -17.55 1.44
C ASP A 289 17.14 -16.88 0.92
N TYR A 290 17.14 -15.54 0.96
CA TYR A 290 16.07 -14.71 0.39
C TYR A 290 16.69 -13.55 -0.38
N GLU A 291 16.01 -13.11 -1.43
CA GLU A 291 16.46 -12.02 -2.30
C GLU A 291 15.47 -10.88 -2.27
N THR A 292 15.98 -9.65 -2.25
CA THR A 292 15.16 -8.46 -2.45
C THR A 292 15.06 -8.14 -3.93
N CYS A 293 14.00 -7.43 -4.32
CA CYS A 293 13.86 -6.99 -5.71
C CYS A 293 14.27 -5.53 -5.94
N ASP A 294 14.67 -5.25 -7.17
CA ASP A 294 14.68 -3.90 -7.71
C ASP A 294 13.25 -3.44 -8.06
N GLU A 295 13.09 -2.15 -8.29
CA GLU A 295 11.81 -1.58 -8.70
C GLU A 295 11.54 -1.86 -10.19
N ILE A 296 10.38 -2.47 -10.47
CA ILE A 296 9.84 -2.59 -11.83
C ILE A 296 8.95 -1.38 -12.11
N LYS A 297 9.30 -0.57 -13.11
CA LYS A 297 8.59 0.68 -13.45
C LYS A 297 7.71 0.51 -14.68
N LEU A 298 6.41 0.50 -14.48
CA LEU A 298 5.37 0.43 -15.50
C LEU A 298 4.99 1.83 -15.99
N GLN A 299 4.77 1.94 -17.29
CA GLN A 299 4.19 3.11 -17.95
C GLN A 299 2.65 3.07 -17.88
N PRO A 300 1.96 4.19 -18.19
CA PRO A 300 0.50 4.24 -18.11
C PRO A 300 -0.25 3.15 -18.89
N ASP A 301 0.29 2.77 -20.06
CA ASP A 301 -0.32 1.78 -20.96
C ASP A 301 0.07 0.32 -20.62
N ASP A 302 1.04 0.11 -19.74
CA ASP A 302 1.42 -1.23 -19.28
C ASP A 302 0.37 -1.78 -18.32
N THR A 303 0.18 -3.09 -18.31
CA THR A 303 -0.73 -3.77 -17.37
C THR A 303 0.02 -4.23 -16.13
N TRP A 304 -0.62 -4.20 -14.96
CA TRP A 304 -0.06 -4.79 -13.74
C TRP A 304 0.17 -6.29 -13.91
N SER A 305 -0.73 -6.99 -14.61
CA SER A 305 -0.59 -8.42 -14.96
C SER A 305 0.62 -8.74 -15.85
N SER A 306 1.28 -7.73 -16.43
CA SER A 306 2.53 -7.96 -17.17
C SER A 306 3.71 -8.31 -16.26
N VAL A 307 3.57 -8.13 -14.94
CA VAL A 307 4.54 -8.50 -13.90
C VAL A 307 4.08 -9.81 -13.23
N PRO A 308 4.62 -10.98 -13.62
CA PRO A 308 4.14 -12.28 -13.12
C PRO A 308 4.26 -12.44 -11.61
N GLU A 309 5.21 -11.75 -10.99
CA GLU A 309 5.47 -11.79 -9.55
C GLU A 309 4.28 -11.25 -8.74
N LEU A 310 3.46 -10.36 -9.30
CA LEU A 310 2.22 -9.90 -8.65
C LEU A 310 1.14 -10.99 -8.58
N GLY A 311 1.30 -12.11 -9.29
CA GLY A 311 0.37 -13.24 -9.26
C GLY A 311 -1.09 -12.81 -9.50
N GLY A 312 -1.99 -13.25 -8.62
CA GLY A 312 -3.41 -12.92 -8.70
C GLY A 312 -3.75 -11.44 -8.48
N TYR A 313 -2.84 -10.64 -7.91
CA TYR A 313 -3.09 -9.21 -7.67
C TYR A 313 -2.96 -8.37 -8.94
N GLY A 314 -2.12 -8.78 -9.90
CA GLY A 314 -1.94 -8.07 -11.17
C GLY A 314 -3.27 -7.85 -11.91
N PRO A 315 -4.05 -8.92 -12.19
CA PRO A 315 -5.34 -8.80 -12.85
C PRO A 315 -6.37 -7.95 -12.08
N ILE A 316 -6.37 -8.02 -10.74
CA ILE A 316 -7.26 -7.22 -9.90
C ILE A 316 -6.95 -5.72 -10.08
N LEU A 317 -5.68 -5.33 -9.97
CA LEU A 317 -5.24 -3.95 -10.16
C LEU A 317 -5.52 -3.42 -11.59
N ASP A 318 -5.49 -4.30 -12.59
CA ASP A 318 -5.85 -3.95 -13.97
C ASP A 318 -7.34 -3.63 -14.12
N GLN A 319 -8.22 -4.28 -13.36
CA GLN A 319 -9.67 -4.02 -13.37
C GLN A 319 -10.03 -2.62 -12.83
N ASP A 320 -9.24 -2.09 -11.89
CA ASP A 320 -9.47 -0.77 -11.28
C ASP A 320 -9.08 0.40 -12.19
N THR A 321 -8.04 0.20 -13.02
CA THR A 321 -7.44 1.28 -13.82
C THR A 321 -8.46 2.01 -14.73
N PRO A 322 -9.37 1.32 -15.44
CA PRO A 322 -10.43 1.96 -16.23
C PRO A 322 -11.36 2.88 -15.42
N ASN A 323 -11.67 2.52 -14.16
CA ASN A 323 -12.54 3.33 -13.30
C ASN A 323 -11.87 4.66 -12.98
N MET A 324 -10.57 4.66 -12.67
CA MET A 324 -9.80 5.88 -12.40
C MET A 324 -9.76 6.85 -13.60
N ILE A 325 -9.63 6.33 -14.82
CA ILE A 325 -9.68 7.12 -16.06
C ILE A 325 -11.07 7.77 -16.23
N ARG A 326 -12.14 6.98 -16.00
CA ARG A 326 -13.52 7.44 -16.13
C ARG A 326 -13.87 8.47 -15.04
N MET A 327 -13.45 8.25 -13.80
CA MET A 327 -13.64 9.18 -12.69
C MET A 327 -12.95 10.51 -12.94
N THR A 328 -11.69 10.50 -13.41
CA THR A 328 -10.96 11.73 -13.77
C THR A 328 -11.72 12.56 -14.81
N LYS A 329 -12.27 11.90 -15.85
CA LYS A 329 -13.13 12.58 -16.85
C LYS A 329 -14.44 13.10 -16.25
N GLY A 330 -15.09 12.29 -15.42
CA GLY A 330 -16.33 12.64 -14.75
C GLY A 330 -16.20 13.85 -13.83
N LEU A 331 -15.17 13.87 -12.97
CA LEU A 331 -14.92 14.96 -12.01
C LEU A 331 -14.60 16.29 -12.69
N LYS A 332 -13.99 16.29 -13.88
CA LYS A 332 -13.75 17.52 -14.65
C LYS A 332 -15.00 18.09 -15.33
N THR A 333 -16.00 17.24 -15.56
CA THR A 333 -17.22 17.62 -16.28
C THR A 333 -18.42 17.82 -15.36
N THR A 334 -18.37 17.25 -14.16
CA THR A 334 -19.45 17.33 -13.18
C THR A 334 -19.83 18.77 -12.86
N ARG A 335 -21.11 18.99 -12.61
CA ARG A 335 -21.68 20.27 -12.13
C ARG A 335 -22.10 20.19 -10.66
N LYS A 336 -21.97 19.01 -10.05
CA LYS A 336 -22.21 18.81 -8.63
C LYS A 336 -21.04 19.44 -7.86
N PRO A 337 -21.28 20.28 -6.84
CA PRO A 337 -20.23 21.02 -6.14
C PRO A 337 -19.32 20.14 -5.26
N GLY A 338 -19.60 18.84 -5.13
CA GLY A 338 -18.80 17.90 -4.37
C GLY A 338 -19.18 16.45 -4.63
N VAL A 339 -18.46 15.53 -3.99
CA VAL A 339 -18.72 14.09 -4.03
C VAL A 339 -19.70 13.69 -2.92
N THR A 340 -20.31 12.51 -3.03
CA THR A 340 -21.14 11.93 -1.98
C THR A 340 -20.64 10.54 -1.69
N PHE A 341 -20.37 10.30 -0.41
CA PHE A 341 -19.93 9.01 0.10
C PHE A 341 -21.04 8.32 0.87
N ALA A 342 -21.07 7.00 0.81
CA ALA A 342 -21.87 6.12 1.63
C ALA A 342 -21.52 6.29 3.11
N ASN A 343 -22.49 5.99 3.97
CA ASN A 343 -22.33 6.19 5.41
C ASN A 343 -21.36 5.19 6.04
N TYR A 344 -21.38 3.92 5.59
CA TYR A 344 -20.60 2.84 6.18
C TYR A 344 -19.40 2.43 5.31
N GLN A 345 -19.65 1.91 4.10
CA GLN A 345 -18.58 1.35 3.25
C GLN A 345 -17.54 2.39 2.79
N GLU A 346 -17.93 3.67 2.71
CA GLU A 346 -17.01 4.77 2.33
C GLU A 346 -16.69 5.68 3.53
N ASN A 347 -16.86 5.21 4.77
CA ASN A 347 -16.57 6.00 5.97
C ASN A 347 -15.08 6.40 6.05
N ARG A 348 -14.17 5.53 5.60
CA ARG A 348 -12.73 5.82 5.54
C ARG A 348 -12.41 6.92 4.54
N LEU A 349 -13.13 7.02 3.42
CA LEU A 349 -13.00 8.13 2.46
C LEU A 349 -13.41 9.45 3.11
N ARG A 350 -14.51 9.44 3.86
CA ARG A 350 -14.98 10.62 4.60
C ARG A 350 -13.94 11.08 5.63
N GLN A 351 -13.36 10.16 6.39
CA GLN A 351 -12.28 10.47 7.33
C GLN A 351 -11.05 11.04 6.62
N PHE A 352 -10.63 10.41 5.52
CA PHE A 352 -9.50 10.85 4.71
C PHE A 352 -9.67 12.29 4.22
N HIS A 353 -10.81 12.61 3.61
CA HIS A 353 -11.10 13.97 3.12
C HIS A 353 -11.23 14.98 4.27
N GLY A 354 -11.80 14.59 5.41
CA GLY A 354 -11.84 15.46 6.59
C GLY A 354 -10.46 15.82 7.13
N VAL A 355 -9.54 14.85 7.19
CA VAL A 355 -8.14 15.10 7.57
C VAL A 355 -7.43 15.97 6.54
N LEU A 356 -7.66 15.70 5.25
CA LEU A 356 -7.10 16.49 4.15
C LEU A 356 -7.55 17.96 4.25
N ASP A 357 -8.84 18.21 4.46
CA ASP A 357 -9.40 19.56 4.60
C ASP A 357 -8.78 20.31 5.79
N ASP A 358 -8.58 19.63 6.92
CA ASP A 358 -7.91 20.22 8.08
C ASP A 358 -6.45 20.64 7.75
N TYR A 359 -5.72 19.85 6.97
CA TYR A 359 -4.36 20.21 6.51
C TYR A 359 -4.37 21.36 5.50
N VAL A 360 -5.24 21.29 4.49
CA VAL A 360 -5.31 22.30 3.42
C VAL A 360 -5.81 23.64 3.94
N SER A 361 -6.72 23.64 4.92
CA SER A 361 -7.21 24.86 5.57
C SER A 361 -6.19 25.49 6.54
N GLY A 362 -5.06 24.83 6.80
CA GLY A 362 -4.03 25.33 7.70
C GLY A 362 -4.37 25.17 9.17
N LYS A 363 -5.33 24.31 9.54
CA LYS A 363 -5.69 24.05 10.95
C LYS A 363 -4.50 23.58 11.78
N TYR A 364 -3.51 22.96 11.13
CA TYR A 364 -2.26 22.48 11.75
C TYR A 364 -1.04 23.36 11.47
N SER A 365 -1.20 24.44 10.73
CA SER A 365 -0.14 25.44 10.57
C SER A 365 0.01 26.17 11.91
N LYS A 366 1.20 26.09 12.50
CA LYS A 366 1.54 26.86 13.70
C LYS A 366 1.76 28.33 13.38
#